data_AF-A0A0K2AV97-F1
#
_entry.id   AF-A0A0K2AV97-F1
#
_cell.length_a   1.000
_cell.length_b   1.000
_cell.length_c   1.000
_cell.angle_alpha   90.00
_cell.angle_beta   90.00
_cell.angle_gamma   90.00
#
_symmetry.space_group_name_H-M   'P 1'
#
loop_
_entity.id
_entity.type
_entity.pdbx_description
1 polymer ?
#
loop_
_entity_poly.entity_id
_entity_poly.type
_entity_poly.pdbx_seq_one_letter_code
_entity_poly.pdbx_strand_id
1 'polypeptide(L)'
;MGRGPLPGPVAAYRRDMRVPASRLPSAPGFWRSPLRGPRFTSLLGLVLLVGLTVLFATGLLSYAAYNPGLDPVNDKTPDRGILGCYLFAWPTDPHWLYRLTQGVHVTLGLTLVPVLLAKLWSVVPRLFTLPPARSLAHALERVSLLLLVGGALFTFGTGVLNIQLDYVFPGSFYPLHFYGAWVFFAAFVAHAVLKVPVALRNLRALREERDDDLISPRPDPPTVSRRGALWVVGGGSLLMFATNAGRSFDGPLRETAVLSPHGGPEPGHGPGGFQINKTARYAGIDPAETSEDAWRLVLTGRTGTVRLGRGRLLGMEQHSAALPIACVEGWSTSDQWWRGVRLRDLAALVGFEDDPPDVFVESLQRRGAFRSGALRANQVADPRSLLALSVNGEALSADHGHPARIIVPAAPGVLNTKWVARMTFGDR
;
A
#
# COMPACT_ATOMS: atom_id res chain seq x y z
N MET A 1 64.72 69.13 4.72
CA MET A 1 63.67 69.08 3.67
C MET A 1 64.10 68.02 2.66
N GLY A 2 63.68 66.75 2.67
CA GLY A 2 62.38 66.16 3.00
C GLY A 2 61.87 65.41 1.76
N ARG A 3 62.61 64.41 1.26
CA ARG A 3 62.19 63.56 0.14
C ARG A 3 61.19 62.51 0.66
N GLY A 4 59.90 62.76 0.47
CA GLY A 4 58.84 61.80 0.72
C GLY A 4 58.67 60.83 -0.47
N PRO A 5 58.50 59.52 -0.26
CA PRO A 5 58.29 58.57 -1.33
C PRO A 5 56.86 58.60 -1.88
N LEU A 6 56.74 58.35 -3.18
CA LEU A 6 55.49 58.20 -3.94
C LEU A 6 54.63 57.05 -3.35
N PRO A 7 53.29 57.14 -3.39
CA PRO A 7 52.43 56.07 -2.91
C PRO A 7 52.50 54.86 -3.85
N GLY A 8 52.78 53.70 -3.27
CA GLY A 8 52.81 52.42 -3.97
C GLY A 8 51.44 51.99 -4.51
N PRO A 9 51.40 50.98 -5.39
CA PRO A 9 50.18 50.51 -6.02
C PRO A 9 49.19 49.98 -4.97
N VAL A 10 47.95 50.44 -5.08
CA VAL A 10 46.80 50.05 -4.26
C VAL A 10 46.69 48.53 -4.22
N ALA A 11 46.70 47.96 -3.02
CA ALA A 11 46.45 46.55 -2.79
C ALA A 11 45.05 46.19 -3.33
N ALA A 12 45.03 45.53 -4.50
CA ALA A 12 43.85 44.92 -5.05
C ALA A 12 43.25 43.98 -3.99
N TYR A 13 41.97 44.20 -3.72
CA TYR A 13 41.10 43.44 -2.84
C TYR A 13 41.19 41.93 -3.16
N ARG A 14 42.12 41.20 -2.52
CA ARG A 14 42.01 39.73 -2.42
C ARG A 14 40.86 39.47 -1.46
N ARG A 15 39.64 39.50 -2.01
CA ARG A 15 38.48 38.88 -1.40
C ARG A 15 38.81 37.39 -1.32
N ASP A 16 39.26 36.98 -0.15
CA ASP A 16 39.46 35.59 0.21
C ASP A 16 38.08 34.92 0.05
N MET A 17 37.82 34.30 -1.11
CA MET A 17 36.63 33.48 -1.37
C MET A 17 36.76 32.14 -0.63
N ARG A 18 37.17 32.18 0.64
CA ARG A 18 36.93 31.10 1.57
C ARG A 18 35.52 31.31 2.08
N VAL A 19 34.55 30.68 1.43
CA VAL A 19 33.25 30.41 2.06
C VAL A 19 33.56 29.88 3.46
N PRO A 20 33.09 30.51 4.55
CA PRO A 20 33.37 30.00 5.88
C PRO A 20 32.90 28.55 5.90
N ALA A 21 33.83 27.60 6.13
CA ALA A 21 33.55 26.17 6.05
C ALA A 21 32.32 25.77 6.88
N SER A 22 31.94 26.56 7.88
CA SER A 22 30.72 26.44 8.68
C SER A 22 29.37 26.55 7.94
N ARG A 23 29.34 26.91 6.65
CA ARG A 23 28.09 27.07 5.88
C ARG A 23 27.70 25.90 4.99
N LEU A 24 28.56 24.89 4.82
CA LEU A 24 28.26 23.75 3.95
C LEU A 24 27.71 22.56 4.75
N PRO A 25 26.72 21.81 4.22
CA PRO A 25 26.20 20.59 4.86
C PRO A 25 27.23 19.52 5.18
N SER A 26 28.38 19.53 4.50
CA SER A 26 29.49 18.61 4.71
C SER A 26 30.40 18.98 5.90
N ALA A 27 30.22 20.17 6.48
CA ALA A 27 31.03 20.61 7.60
C ALA A 27 30.45 20.17 8.96
N PRO A 28 31.29 19.71 9.90
CA PRO A 28 30.81 19.20 11.21
C PRO A 28 29.93 20.18 11.99
N GLY A 29 30.17 21.49 11.87
CA GLY A 29 29.42 22.53 12.58
C GLY A 29 28.17 23.07 11.86
N PHE A 30 27.78 22.50 10.71
CA PHE A 30 26.57 22.92 9.98
C PHE A 30 25.29 22.41 10.66
N TRP A 31 25.30 21.15 11.10
CA TRP A 31 24.16 20.50 11.74
C TRP A 31 24.18 20.72 13.25
N ARG A 32 23.42 21.70 13.75
CA ARG A 32 23.58 22.16 15.14
C ARG A 32 22.56 21.66 16.15
N SER A 33 21.54 20.91 15.72
CA SER A 33 20.50 20.44 16.64
C SER A 33 21.08 19.46 17.69
N PRO A 34 20.93 19.74 19.00
CA PRO A 34 21.39 18.86 20.09
C PRO A 34 20.51 17.62 20.28
N LEU A 35 19.42 17.51 19.51
CA LEU A 35 18.48 16.40 19.56
C LEU A 35 18.93 15.21 18.69
N ARG A 36 19.84 15.46 17.73
CA ARG A 36 20.50 14.38 17.00
C ARG A 36 21.46 13.66 17.94
N GLY A 37 21.46 12.35 17.87
CA GLY A 37 22.38 11.54 18.64
C GLY A 37 22.08 10.05 18.53
N PRO A 38 23.05 9.20 18.91
CA PRO A 38 22.98 7.76 18.70
C PRO A 38 21.74 7.12 19.32
N ARG A 39 21.35 7.52 20.54
CA ARG A 39 20.18 6.99 21.26
C ARG A 39 18.87 7.29 20.55
N PHE A 40 18.61 8.56 20.23
CA PHE A 40 17.36 8.98 19.57
C PHE A 40 17.22 8.29 18.21
N THR A 41 18.30 8.29 17.42
CA THR A 41 18.35 7.61 16.12
C THR A 41 18.19 6.09 16.23
N SER A 42 18.68 5.47 17.30
CA SER A 42 18.55 4.02 17.55
C SER A 42 17.12 3.64 17.93
N LEU A 43 16.46 4.44 18.77
CA LEU A 43 15.06 4.24 19.14
C LEU A 43 14.15 4.27 17.92
N LEU A 44 14.25 5.33 17.09
CA LEU A 44 13.48 5.43 15.84
C LEU A 44 13.79 4.25 14.91
N GLY A 45 15.05 3.80 14.87
CA GLY A 45 15.48 2.65 14.10
C GLY A 45 14.81 1.34 14.52
N LEU A 46 14.62 1.10 15.82
CA LEU A 46 13.95 -0.12 16.31
C LEU A 46 12.44 -0.09 16.08
N VAL A 47 11.80 1.07 16.22
CA VAL A 47 10.38 1.22 15.87
C VAL A 47 10.16 0.92 14.37
N LEU A 48 11.00 1.50 13.51
CA LEU A 48 10.99 1.21 12.09
C LEU A 48 11.36 -0.25 11.79
N LEU A 49 12.26 -0.87 12.55
CA LEU A 49 12.62 -2.28 12.36
C LEU A 49 11.38 -3.18 12.40
N VAL A 50 10.60 -3.05 13.48
CA VAL A 50 9.38 -3.84 13.67
C VAL A 50 8.32 -3.43 12.64
N GLY A 51 8.07 -2.13 12.53
CA GLY A 51 7.01 -1.60 11.66
C GLY A 51 7.20 -1.93 10.18
N LEU A 52 8.41 -1.73 9.64
CA LEU A 52 8.73 -2.02 8.24
C LEU A 52 8.72 -3.51 7.93
N THR A 53 9.05 -4.36 8.91
CA THR A 53 8.94 -5.82 8.75
C THR A 53 7.48 -6.25 8.61
N VAL A 54 6.58 -5.70 9.45
CA VAL A 54 5.13 -5.95 9.34
C VAL A 54 4.58 -5.41 8.02
N LEU A 55 5.01 -4.22 7.60
CA LEU A 55 4.61 -3.65 6.30
C LEU A 55 5.03 -4.53 5.12
N PHE A 56 6.27 -5.00 5.12
CA PHE A 56 6.74 -5.88 4.06
C PHE A 56 5.95 -7.18 4.03
N ALA A 57 5.79 -7.85 5.17
CA ALA A 57 5.01 -9.09 5.27
C ALA A 57 3.55 -8.91 4.81
N THR A 58 2.87 -7.85 5.27
CA THR A 58 1.49 -7.56 4.85
C THR A 58 1.38 -7.16 3.37
N GLY A 59 2.41 -6.51 2.82
CA GLY A 59 2.51 -6.23 1.38
C GLY A 59 2.67 -7.49 0.54
N LEU A 60 3.52 -8.44 0.97
CA LEU A 60 3.65 -9.75 0.34
C LEU A 60 2.32 -10.53 0.38
N LEU A 61 1.63 -10.53 1.53
CA LEU A 61 0.32 -11.15 1.66
C LEU A 61 -0.70 -10.50 0.73
N SER A 62 -0.72 -9.17 0.62
CA SER A 62 -1.60 -8.46 -0.30
C SER A 62 -1.34 -8.86 -1.75
N TYR A 63 -0.07 -8.97 -2.13
CA TYR A 63 0.34 -9.45 -3.45
C TYR A 63 -0.06 -10.91 -3.70
N ALA A 64 0.09 -11.80 -2.72
CA ALA A 64 -0.35 -13.19 -2.83
C ALA A 64 -1.88 -13.30 -2.98
N ALA A 65 -2.65 -12.42 -2.33
CA ALA A 65 -4.11 -12.37 -2.42
C ALA A 65 -4.64 -11.97 -3.82
N TYR A 66 -3.85 -11.22 -4.61
CA TYR A 66 -4.12 -11.02 -6.04
C TYR A 66 -3.98 -12.32 -6.85
N ASN A 67 -3.24 -13.29 -6.31
CA ASN A 67 -2.98 -14.58 -6.91
C ASN A 67 -2.38 -14.46 -8.34
N PRO A 68 -1.26 -13.75 -8.52
CA PRO A 68 -0.65 -13.52 -9.84
C PRO A 68 -0.07 -14.79 -10.49
N GLY A 69 -0.03 -15.92 -9.78
CA GLY A 69 0.31 -17.22 -10.38
C GLY A 69 -0.88 -17.94 -11.02
N LEU A 70 -2.07 -17.34 -11.01
CA LEU A 70 -3.30 -17.96 -11.49
C LEU A 70 -3.57 -17.69 -12.98
N ASP A 71 -3.62 -16.41 -13.38
CA ASP A 71 -3.94 -15.98 -14.74
C ASP A 71 -3.17 -14.68 -15.06
N PRO A 72 -2.70 -14.49 -16.31
CA PRO A 72 -2.03 -13.25 -16.73
C PRO A 72 -2.82 -11.96 -16.46
N VAL A 73 -4.15 -12.03 -16.37
CA VAL A 73 -4.98 -10.87 -16.02
C VAL A 73 -4.75 -10.40 -14.58
N ASN A 74 -4.54 -11.34 -13.65
CA ASN A 74 -4.26 -11.06 -12.25
C ASN A 74 -2.80 -10.62 -12.07
N ASP A 75 -1.92 -11.09 -12.94
CA ASP A 75 -0.49 -10.82 -12.88
C ASP A 75 -0.09 -9.51 -13.58
N LYS A 76 0.23 -8.49 -12.79
CA LYS A 76 0.80 -7.24 -13.32
C LYS A 76 2.33 -7.23 -13.28
N THR A 77 2.96 -8.36 -12.99
CA THR A 77 4.41 -8.55 -12.76
C THR A 77 4.88 -9.92 -13.30
N PRO A 78 4.73 -10.18 -14.61
CA PRO A 78 5.08 -11.48 -15.21
C PRO A 78 6.56 -11.82 -15.01
N ASP A 79 7.44 -10.82 -15.00
CA ASP A 79 8.89 -11.00 -14.90
C ASP A 79 9.43 -11.11 -13.46
N ARG A 80 8.57 -11.36 -12.46
CA ARG A 80 8.96 -11.37 -11.04
C ARG A 80 10.04 -12.40 -10.68
N GLY A 81 10.17 -13.46 -11.46
CA GLY A 81 11.14 -14.54 -11.24
C GLY A 81 11.11 -15.09 -9.80
N ILE A 82 12.28 -15.20 -9.18
CA ILE A 82 12.42 -15.70 -7.80
C ILE A 82 11.71 -14.86 -6.74
N LEU A 83 11.37 -13.60 -7.04
CA LEU A 83 10.66 -12.72 -6.11
C LEU A 83 9.20 -13.18 -5.91
N GLY A 84 8.69 -14.09 -6.73
CA GLY A 84 7.37 -14.72 -6.56
C GLY A 84 7.38 -16.05 -5.80
N CYS A 85 8.50 -16.45 -5.18
CA CYS A 85 8.65 -17.77 -4.55
C CYS A 85 7.69 -18.06 -3.38
N TYR A 86 7.02 -17.03 -2.86
CA TYR A 86 6.10 -17.11 -1.74
C TYR A 86 4.62 -17.17 -2.17
N LEU A 87 4.32 -17.33 -3.46
CA LEU A 87 2.94 -17.39 -3.95
C LEU A 87 2.28 -18.73 -3.57
N PHE A 88 1.04 -18.66 -3.10
CA PHE A 88 0.23 -19.81 -2.71
C PHE A 88 -1.24 -19.59 -3.09
N ALA A 89 -2.05 -20.65 -3.00
CA ALA A 89 -3.50 -20.52 -3.13
C ALA A 89 -4.04 -19.73 -1.94
N TRP A 90 -4.44 -18.48 -2.19
CA TRP A 90 -4.93 -17.60 -1.14
C TRP A 90 -6.18 -18.20 -0.46
N PRO A 91 -6.20 -18.29 0.89
CA PRO A 91 -7.28 -18.92 1.62
C PRO A 91 -8.55 -18.07 1.62
N THR A 92 -9.69 -18.72 1.80
CA THR A 92 -11.00 -18.07 1.96
C THR A 92 -11.36 -17.82 3.43
N ASP A 93 -10.62 -18.41 4.38
CA ASP A 93 -10.85 -18.28 5.81
C ASP A 93 -9.63 -17.76 6.60
N PRO A 94 -9.85 -16.95 7.66
CA PRO A 94 -11.13 -16.31 7.99
C PRO A 94 -11.55 -15.30 6.90
N HIS A 95 -12.86 -15.12 6.67
CA HIS A 95 -13.36 -14.32 5.54
C HIS A 95 -12.93 -12.84 5.57
N TRP A 96 -12.53 -12.33 6.73
CA TRP A 96 -12.02 -10.97 6.91
C TRP A 96 -10.49 -10.86 6.76
N LEU A 97 -9.77 -11.95 6.43
CA LEU A 97 -8.31 -11.99 6.42
C LEU A 97 -7.69 -10.84 5.60
N TYR A 98 -8.12 -10.68 4.35
CA TYR A 98 -7.58 -9.61 3.49
C TYR A 98 -7.91 -8.21 4.01
N ARG A 99 -9.11 -8.01 4.58
CA ARG A 99 -9.47 -6.75 5.26
C ARG A 99 -8.46 -6.40 6.35
N LEU A 100 -8.09 -7.37 7.19
CA LEU A 100 -7.11 -7.16 8.25
C LEU A 100 -5.73 -6.87 7.67
N THR A 101 -5.21 -7.73 6.80
CA THR A 101 -3.82 -7.60 6.30
C THR A 101 -3.65 -6.29 5.53
N GLN A 102 -4.63 -5.92 4.70
CA GLN A 102 -4.57 -4.69 3.91
C GLN A 102 -4.80 -3.44 4.77
N GLY A 103 -5.73 -3.50 5.74
CA GLY A 103 -5.94 -2.43 6.71
C GLY A 103 -4.68 -2.15 7.51
N VAL A 104 -4.04 -3.20 8.05
CA VAL A 104 -2.75 -3.08 8.76
C VAL A 104 -1.68 -2.50 7.86
N HIS A 105 -1.53 -2.99 6.63
CA HIS A 105 -0.52 -2.51 5.69
C HIS A 105 -0.61 -0.99 5.49
N VAL A 106 -1.79 -0.47 5.16
CA VAL A 106 -1.91 0.96 4.87
C VAL A 106 -1.90 1.82 6.13
N THR A 107 -2.66 1.44 7.17
CA THR A 107 -2.74 2.24 8.39
C THR A 107 -1.36 2.32 9.07
N LEU A 108 -0.64 1.20 9.17
CA LEU A 108 0.72 1.22 9.71
C LEU A 108 1.68 2.02 8.82
N GLY A 109 1.51 1.95 7.50
CA GLY A 109 2.31 2.71 6.53
C GLY A 109 2.24 4.21 6.80
N LEU A 110 1.02 4.73 6.95
CA LEU A 110 0.78 6.13 7.29
C LEU A 110 1.27 6.49 8.70
N THR A 111 0.99 5.63 9.69
CA THR A 111 1.43 5.85 11.07
C THR A 111 2.95 5.94 11.20
N LEU A 112 3.72 5.25 10.35
CA LEU A 112 5.18 5.27 10.38
C LEU A 112 5.80 6.46 9.64
N VAL A 113 5.05 7.25 8.87
CA VAL A 113 5.59 8.40 8.13
C VAL A 113 6.33 9.38 9.05
N PRO A 114 5.76 9.84 10.19
CA PRO A 114 6.48 10.76 11.09
C PRO A 114 7.75 10.14 11.68
N VAL A 115 7.73 8.85 12.00
CA VAL A 115 8.90 8.10 12.51
C VAL A 115 10.00 8.03 11.44
N LEU A 116 9.63 7.72 10.19
CA LEU A 116 10.54 7.67 9.06
C LEU A 116 11.17 9.04 8.79
N LEU A 117 10.37 10.11 8.74
CA LEU A 117 10.86 11.47 8.54
C LEU A 117 11.81 11.91 9.66
N ALA A 118 11.46 11.61 10.91
CA ALA A 118 12.34 11.88 12.05
C ALA A 118 13.66 11.08 11.98
N LYS A 119 13.59 9.82 11.52
CA LYS A 119 14.78 8.98 11.32
C LYS A 119 15.68 9.60 10.25
N LEU A 120 15.13 9.93 9.09
CA LEU A 120 15.85 10.56 7.97
C LEU A 120 16.48 11.90 8.39
N TRP A 121 15.72 12.74 9.08
CA TRP A 121 16.23 13.99 9.66
C TRP A 121 17.38 13.77 10.66
N SER A 122 17.32 12.69 11.45
CA SER A 122 18.36 12.38 12.42
C SER A 122 19.66 11.94 11.75
N VAL A 123 19.59 11.23 10.62
CA VAL A 123 20.75 10.67 9.92
C VAL A 123 21.24 11.51 8.73
N VAL A 124 20.53 12.58 8.37
CA VAL A 124 20.89 13.44 7.23
C VAL A 124 22.36 13.91 7.22
N PRO A 125 23.03 14.20 8.37
CA PRO A 125 24.45 14.59 8.35
C PRO A 125 25.35 13.53 7.69
N ARG A 126 25.00 12.25 7.87
CA ARG A 126 25.76 11.11 7.31
C ARG A 126 25.70 11.06 5.78
N LEU A 127 24.71 11.69 5.15
CA LEU A 127 24.63 11.77 3.69
C LEU A 127 25.68 12.74 3.12
N PHE A 128 26.09 13.76 3.90
CA PHE A 128 27.01 14.81 3.45
C PHE A 128 28.46 14.63 3.91
N THR A 129 28.81 13.51 4.55
CA THR A 129 30.19 13.25 5.00
C THR A 129 31.16 13.16 3.82
N LEU A 130 32.33 13.78 3.95
CA LEU A 130 33.40 13.76 2.94
C LEU A 130 34.65 12.98 3.44
N PRO A 131 35.46 12.41 2.52
CA PRO A 131 35.16 12.22 1.11
C PRO A 131 34.01 11.21 0.89
N PRO A 132 33.30 11.29 -0.26
CA PRO A 132 32.09 10.49 -0.51
C PRO A 132 32.37 8.98 -0.51
N ALA A 133 33.55 8.57 -0.98
CA ALA A 133 34.09 7.22 -0.86
C ALA A 133 35.51 7.28 -0.30
N ARG A 134 35.81 6.39 0.65
CA ARG A 134 37.13 6.26 1.29
C ARG A 134 37.81 4.94 0.92
N SER A 135 37.00 3.98 0.48
CA SER A 135 37.37 2.63 0.06
C SER A 135 36.21 2.03 -0.73
N LEU A 136 36.44 0.89 -1.40
CA LEU A 136 35.37 0.14 -2.08
C LEU A 136 34.26 -0.27 -1.09
N ALA A 137 34.63 -0.73 0.11
CA ALA A 137 33.67 -1.08 1.15
C ALA A 137 32.81 0.12 1.59
N HIS A 138 33.43 1.31 1.74
CA HIS A 138 32.68 2.53 2.06
C HIS A 138 31.77 2.95 0.90
N ALA A 139 32.21 2.79 -0.36
CA ALA A 139 31.36 3.06 -1.52
C ALA A 139 30.14 2.12 -1.57
N LEU A 140 30.33 0.83 -1.29
CA LEU A 140 29.23 -0.14 -1.19
C LEU A 140 28.27 0.18 -0.05
N GLU A 141 28.77 0.62 1.11
CA GLU A 141 27.92 1.10 2.21
C GLU A 141 27.07 2.30 1.78
N ARG A 142 27.65 3.25 1.01
CA ARG A 142 26.91 4.40 0.49
C ARG A 142 25.84 4.03 -0.53
N VAL A 143 26.14 3.10 -1.43
CA VAL A 143 25.15 2.58 -2.40
C VAL A 143 24.01 1.88 -1.65
N SER A 144 24.32 1.05 -0.66
CA SER A 144 23.31 0.42 0.19
C SER A 144 22.43 1.44 0.91
N LEU A 145 23.02 2.53 1.44
CA LEU A 145 22.27 3.63 2.05
C LEU A 145 21.38 4.37 1.04
N LEU A 146 21.86 4.57 -0.20
CA LEU A 146 21.06 5.19 -1.26
C LEU A 146 19.83 4.31 -1.59
N LEU A 147 20.03 3.00 -1.74
CA LEU A 147 18.93 2.05 -1.98
C LEU A 147 17.95 2.00 -0.80
N LEU A 148 18.46 2.09 0.43
CA LEU A 148 17.64 2.12 1.64
C LEU A 148 16.78 3.39 1.71
N VAL A 149 17.39 4.57 1.58
CA VAL A 149 16.70 5.85 1.70
C VAL A 149 15.80 6.09 0.50
N GLY A 150 16.31 5.88 -0.71
CA GLY A 150 15.56 6.01 -1.96
C GLY A 150 14.41 5.02 -2.01
N GLY A 151 14.64 3.75 -1.65
CA GLY A 151 13.61 2.73 -1.55
C GLY A 151 12.52 3.06 -0.53
N ALA A 152 12.90 3.55 0.66
CA ALA A 152 11.93 3.98 1.68
C ALA A 152 11.05 5.12 1.17
N LEU A 153 11.66 6.18 0.63
CA LEU A 153 10.92 7.34 0.10
C LEU A 153 10.03 6.94 -1.09
N PHE A 154 10.54 6.08 -1.97
CA PHE A 154 9.80 5.61 -3.14
C PHE A 154 8.59 4.76 -2.74
N THR A 155 8.78 3.76 -1.88
CA THR A 155 7.70 2.86 -1.43
C THR A 155 6.65 3.59 -0.62
N PHE A 156 7.04 4.42 0.35
CA PHE A 156 6.08 5.23 1.10
C PHE A 156 5.38 6.25 0.19
N GLY A 157 6.12 6.93 -0.69
CA GLY A 157 5.56 7.91 -1.61
C GLY A 157 4.54 7.30 -2.58
N THR A 158 4.92 6.22 -3.28
CA THR A 158 4.00 5.49 -4.18
C THR A 158 2.82 4.90 -3.44
N GLY A 159 3.01 4.38 -2.22
CA GLY A 159 1.92 3.89 -1.37
C GLY A 159 0.93 4.99 -1.00
N VAL A 160 1.41 6.16 -0.57
CA VAL A 160 0.56 7.34 -0.27
C VAL A 160 -0.20 7.81 -1.51
N LEU A 161 0.48 7.93 -2.66
CA LEU A 161 -0.16 8.33 -3.91
C LEU A 161 -1.28 7.36 -4.34
N ASN A 162 -1.02 6.05 -4.24
CA ASN A 162 -2.02 5.03 -4.56
C ASN A 162 -3.28 5.14 -3.70
N ILE A 163 -3.13 5.33 -2.38
CA ILE A 163 -4.28 5.41 -1.48
C ILE A 163 -5.01 6.75 -1.60
N GLN A 164 -4.35 7.79 -2.13
CA GLN A 164 -4.94 9.10 -2.44
C GLN A 164 -5.58 9.14 -3.85
N LEU A 165 -5.57 8.01 -4.57
CA LEU A 165 -6.05 7.88 -5.96
C LEU A 165 -5.33 8.81 -6.94
N ASP A 166 -4.11 9.23 -6.61
CA ASP A 166 -3.33 10.21 -7.37
C ASP A 166 -2.20 9.53 -8.16
N TYR A 167 -2.47 9.21 -9.42
CA TYR A 167 -1.55 8.47 -10.30
C TYR A 167 -0.75 9.42 -11.20
N VAL A 168 0.12 10.24 -10.58
CA VAL A 168 0.91 11.27 -11.28
C VAL A 168 2.10 10.69 -12.05
N PHE A 169 2.54 9.47 -11.74
CA PHE A 169 3.74 8.87 -12.34
C PHE A 169 3.41 8.02 -13.58
N PRO A 170 4.30 8.00 -14.59
CA PRO A 170 4.16 7.12 -15.74
C PRO A 170 4.37 5.67 -15.30
N GLY A 171 3.34 4.83 -15.43
CA GLY A 171 3.41 3.40 -15.15
C GLY A 171 2.34 2.91 -14.18
N SER A 172 2.26 1.59 -14.02
CA SER A 172 1.34 0.98 -13.06
C SER A 172 1.96 1.01 -11.66
N PHE A 173 1.17 1.44 -10.67
CA PHE A 173 1.55 1.38 -9.26
C PHE A 173 2.06 0.00 -8.85
N TYR A 174 1.40 -1.06 -9.33
CA TYR A 174 1.63 -2.43 -8.89
C TYR A 174 3.07 -2.92 -9.14
N PRO A 175 3.60 -2.95 -10.38
CA PRO A 175 4.98 -3.37 -10.63
C PRO A 175 6.00 -2.43 -9.97
N LEU A 176 5.77 -1.11 -10.02
CA LEU A 176 6.67 -0.13 -9.43
C LEU A 176 6.82 -0.36 -7.93
N HIS A 177 5.71 -0.45 -7.21
CA HIS A 177 5.70 -0.64 -5.77
C HIS A 177 6.25 -2.02 -5.38
N PHE A 178 5.94 -3.08 -6.14
CA PHE A 178 6.46 -4.43 -5.90
C PHE A 178 7.99 -4.50 -5.97
N TYR A 179 8.58 -4.08 -7.10
CA TYR A 179 10.04 -4.13 -7.26
C TYR A 179 10.74 -3.13 -6.33
N GLY A 180 10.17 -1.94 -6.14
CA GLY A 180 10.66 -0.97 -5.18
C GLY A 180 10.69 -1.51 -3.76
N ALA A 181 9.67 -2.27 -3.35
CA ALA A 181 9.61 -2.91 -2.03
C ALA A 181 10.70 -3.96 -1.84
N TRP A 182 10.99 -4.79 -2.84
CA TRP A 182 12.07 -5.78 -2.77
C TRP A 182 13.45 -5.13 -2.69
N VAL A 183 13.72 -4.12 -3.53
CA VAL A 183 14.98 -3.37 -3.47
C VAL A 183 15.16 -2.71 -2.11
N PHE A 184 14.11 -2.05 -1.61
CA PHE A 184 14.11 -1.42 -0.30
C PHE A 184 14.35 -2.44 0.82
N PHE A 185 13.60 -3.54 0.83
CA PHE A 185 13.64 -4.49 1.94
C PHE A 185 14.96 -5.26 1.99
N ALA A 186 15.55 -5.58 0.83
CA ALA A 186 16.90 -6.16 0.78
C ALA A 186 17.95 -5.23 1.40
N ALA A 187 17.92 -3.94 1.05
CA ALA A 187 18.79 -2.93 1.65
C ALA A 187 18.52 -2.76 3.15
N PHE A 188 17.26 -2.83 3.56
CA PHE A 188 16.82 -2.73 4.95
C PHE A 188 17.31 -3.91 5.80
N VAL A 189 17.20 -5.15 5.32
CA VAL A 189 17.73 -6.33 6.02
C VAL A 189 19.24 -6.23 6.18
N ALA A 190 19.98 -5.89 5.12
CA ALA A 190 21.43 -5.69 5.20
C ALA A 190 21.79 -4.60 6.22
N HIS A 191 21.05 -3.48 6.24
CA HIS A 191 21.22 -2.42 7.21
C HIS A 191 20.90 -2.87 8.65
N ALA A 192 19.80 -3.61 8.84
CA ALA A 192 19.33 -4.07 10.14
C ALA A 192 20.34 -5.04 10.78
N VAL A 193 20.85 -6.01 10.03
CA VAL A 193 21.87 -6.97 10.50
C VAL A 193 23.09 -6.25 11.08
N LEU A 194 23.55 -5.19 10.40
CA LEU A 194 24.73 -4.43 10.82
C LEU A 194 24.45 -3.46 11.97
N LYS A 195 23.28 -2.82 12.00
CA LYS A 195 23.02 -1.70 12.90
C LYS A 195 22.19 -2.07 14.14
N VAL A 196 21.48 -3.19 14.19
CA VAL A 196 20.71 -3.61 15.38
C VAL A 196 21.56 -3.81 16.62
N PRO A 197 22.71 -4.52 16.59
CA PRO A 197 23.57 -4.66 17.77
C PRO A 197 24.10 -3.30 18.27
N VAL A 198 24.39 -2.37 17.35
CA VAL A 198 24.81 -1.00 17.70
C VAL A 198 23.64 -0.24 18.34
N ALA A 199 22.43 -0.34 17.77
CA ALA A 199 21.24 0.32 18.28
C ALA A 199 20.90 -0.13 19.70
N LEU A 200 20.96 -1.44 19.96
CA LEU A 200 20.72 -2.01 21.29
C LEU A 200 21.79 -1.56 22.30
N ARG A 201 23.07 -1.50 21.91
CA ARG A 201 24.14 -0.96 22.76
C ARG A 201 23.92 0.51 23.11
N ASN A 202 23.56 1.34 22.11
CA ASN A 202 23.29 2.77 22.32
C ASN A 202 22.14 3.01 23.31
N LEU A 203 21.10 2.17 23.28
CA LEU A 203 19.97 2.28 24.20
C LEU A 203 20.30 1.78 25.61
N ARG A 204 21.18 0.77 25.75
CA ARG A 204 21.60 0.20 27.04
C ARG A 204 22.66 1.06 27.75
N ALA A 205 23.59 1.67 27.01
CA ALA A 205 24.61 2.53 27.60
C ALA A 205 23.92 3.69 28.32
N LEU A 206 24.15 3.88 29.63
CA LEU A 206 23.35 4.79 30.46
C LEU A 206 23.83 6.26 30.48
N ARG A 207 25.07 6.62 30.09
CA ARG A 207 25.50 8.03 30.18
C ARG A 207 26.68 8.48 29.32
N GLU A 208 27.37 7.59 28.60
CA GLU A 208 28.49 8.00 27.73
C GLU A 208 28.02 8.11 26.28
N GLU A 209 27.56 9.30 25.88
CA GLU A 209 27.47 9.64 24.46
C GLU A 209 28.91 9.77 23.94
N ARG A 210 29.44 8.66 23.41
CA ARG A 210 30.73 8.62 22.71
C ARG A 210 30.68 9.55 21.49
N ASP A 211 31.86 10.04 21.12
CA ASP A 211 32.16 10.77 19.89
C ASP A 211 31.50 10.06 18.68
N ASP A 212 30.36 10.57 18.22
CA ASP A 212 29.60 10.09 17.07
C ASP A 212 29.29 11.29 16.18
N ASP A 213 29.44 11.13 14.86
CA ASP A 213 29.21 12.17 13.86
C ASP A 213 27.80 12.78 13.89
N LEU A 214 26.85 12.15 14.57
CA LEU A 214 25.49 12.69 14.80
C LEU A 214 25.43 13.75 15.91
N ILE A 215 26.44 13.82 16.77
CA ILE A 215 26.53 14.81 17.85
C ILE A 215 27.20 16.06 17.27
N SER A 216 26.53 17.20 17.37
CA SER A 216 27.12 18.46 16.92
C SER A 216 28.32 18.82 17.82
N PRO A 217 29.49 19.18 17.25
CA PRO A 217 30.60 19.72 18.03
C PRO A 217 30.31 21.14 18.56
N ARG A 218 29.30 21.83 17.98
CA ARG A 218 28.83 23.15 18.41
C ARG A 218 27.30 23.16 18.40
N PRO A 219 26.66 22.53 19.39
CA PRO A 219 25.20 22.47 19.43
C PRO A 219 24.62 23.85 19.73
N ASP A 220 23.55 24.22 19.04
CA ASP A 220 22.72 25.36 19.43
C ASP A 220 21.87 24.97 20.66
N PRO A 221 21.31 25.95 21.40
CA PRO A 221 20.34 25.65 22.45
C PRO A 221 19.18 24.80 21.91
N PRO A 222 18.71 23.78 22.65
CA PRO A 222 17.61 22.93 22.21
C PRO A 222 16.32 23.75 22.05
N THR A 223 15.72 23.73 20.86
CA THR A 223 14.41 24.34 20.61
C THR A 223 13.27 23.57 21.32
N VAL A 224 13.44 22.26 21.51
CA VAL A 224 12.55 21.40 22.30
C VAL A 224 13.38 20.40 23.10
N SER A 225 12.81 19.82 24.16
CA SER A 225 13.47 18.73 24.89
C SER A 225 13.47 17.42 24.08
N ARG A 226 14.35 16.46 24.42
CA ARG A 226 14.33 15.12 23.79
C ARG A 226 12.98 14.40 24.00
N ARG A 227 12.36 14.57 25.17
CA ARG A 227 10.99 14.11 25.43
C ARG A 227 9.98 14.82 24.53
N GLY A 228 10.13 16.13 24.34
CA GLY A 228 9.30 16.91 23.41
C GLY A 228 9.42 16.41 21.97
N ALA A 229 10.63 16.11 21.49
CA ALA A 229 10.82 15.53 20.16
C ALA A 229 10.12 14.17 20.02
N LEU A 230 10.19 13.30 21.04
CA LEU A 230 9.45 12.03 21.05
C LEU A 230 7.93 12.25 21.07
N TRP A 231 7.44 13.25 21.80
CA TRP A 231 6.02 13.62 21.77
C TRP A 231 5.58 14.14 20.41
N VAL A 232 6.41 14.91 19.70
CA VAL A 232 6.09 15.37 18.34
C VAL A 232 6.02 14.19 17.38
N VAL A 233 6.99 13.28 17.41
CA VAL A 233 7.02 12.11 16.52
C VAL A 233 5.88 11.13 16.86
N GLY A 234 5.75 10.78 18.14
CA GLY A 234 4.72 9.86 18.63
C GLY A 234 3.32 10.44 18.47
N GLY A 235 3.13 11.72 18.81
CA GLY A 235 1.88 12.45 18.62
C GLY A 235 1.51 12.61 17.16
N GLY A 236 2.46 12.90 16.27
CA GLY A 236 2.24 12.89 14.83
C GLY A 236 1.85 11.52 14.31
N SER A 237 2.49 10.45 14.80
CA SER A 237 2.16 9.07 14.42
C SER A 237 0.76 8.67 14.92
N LEU A 238 0.41 9.04 16.16
CA LEU A 238 -0.91 8.84 16.74
C LEU A 238 -1.98 9.63 15.99
N LEU A 239 -1.69 10.87 15.59
CA LEU A 239 -2.58 11.67 14.77
C LEU A 239 -2.81 11.01 13.41
N MET A 240 -1.75 10.55 12.73
CA MET A 240 -1.87 9.81 11.47
C MET A 240 -2.70 8.54 11.65
N PHE A 241 -2.49 7.79 12.73
CA PHE A 241 -3.31 6.62 13.06
C PHE A 241 -4.78 6.98 13.25
N ALA A 242 -5.08 7.93 14.13
CA ALA A 242 -6.43 8.34 14.49
C ALA A 242 -7.20 8.91 13.28
N THR A 243 -6.51 9.62 12.39
CA THR A 243 -7.11 10.25 11.21
C THR A 243 -7.24 9.35 9.98
N ASN A 244 -6.86 8.06 10.10
CA ASN A 244 -6.90 7.11 8.98
C ASN A 244 -7.43 5.72 9.35
N ALA A 245 -7.26 5.24 10.58
CA ALA A 245 -7.68 3.89 10.99
C ALA A 245 -9.19 3.66 10.78
N GLY A 246 -10.00 4.72 10.94
CA GLY A 246 -11.44 4.70 10.76
C GLY A 246 -11.93 4.12 9.43
N ARG A 247 -11.17 4.26 8.35
CA ARG A 247 -11.58 3.86 6.99
C ARG A 247 -11.79 2.35 6.81
N SER A 248 -11.35 1.55 7.77
CA SER A 248 -11.54 0.10 7.79
C SER A 248 -12.88 -0.32 8.43
N PHE A 249 -13.60 0.64 9.01
CA PHE A 249 -14.85 0.46 9.72
C PHE A 249 -15.95 1.31 9.09
N ASP A 250 -17.20 0.92 9.32
CA ASP A 250 -18.37 1.72 8.93
C ASP A 250 -18.89 2.53 10.12
N GLY A 251 -19.83 3.45 9.85
CA GLY A 251 -20.47 4.27 10.88
C GLY A 251 -19.53 5.33 11.48
N PRO A 252 -19.73 5.73 12.75
CA PRO A 252 -19.04 6.87 13.34
C PRO A 252 -17.50 6.76 13.35
N LEU A 253 -16.97 5.53 13.37
CA LEU A 253 -15.52 5.33 13.31
C LEU A 253 -14.95 5.75 11.94
N ARG A 254 -15.70 5.61 10.84
CA ARG A 254 -15.25 6.04 9.50
C ARG A 254 -15.03 7.55 9.43
N GLU A 255 -15.83 8.33 10.14
CA GLU A 255 -15.74 9.80 10.15
C GLU A 255 -14.41 10.31 10.71
N THR A 256 -13.69 9.49 11.47
CA THR A 256 -12.33 9.81 11.91
C THR A 256 -11.32 9.82 10.76
N ALA A 257 -11.62 9.14 9.64
CA ALA A 257 -10.70 8.97 8.51
C ALA A 257 -10.60 10.21 7.59
N VAL A 258 -10.55 11.42 8.16
CA VAL A 258 -10.65 12.71 7.46
C VAL A 258 -9.56 12.98 6.42
N LEU A 259 -8.46 12.21 6.42
CA LEU A 259 -7.34 12.34 5.47
C LEU A 259 -7.29 11.23 4.41
N SER A 260 -8.23 10.28 4.44
CA SER A 260 -8.30 9.17 3.49
C SER A 260 -9.41 9.39 2.46
N PRO A 261 -9.20 9.10 1.17
CA PRO A 261 -10.31 8.85 0.25
C PRO A 261 -11.18 7.74 0.78
N HIS A 262 -12.49 7.84 0.57
CA HIS A 262 -13.49 6.96 1.19
C HIS A 262 -13.49 7.01 2.74
N GLY A 263 -12.88 8.06 3.31
CA GLY A 263 -13.13 8.53 4.66
C GLY A 263 -14.25 9.57 4.70
N GLY A 264 -14.86 9.75 5.87
CA GLY A 264 -16.06 10.57 6.03
C GLY A 264 -17.36 9.75 6.04
N PRO A 265 -18.53 10.40 5.91
CA PRO A 265 -19.81 9.71 5.97
C PRO A 265 -19.99 8.75 4.78
N GLU A 266 -20.82 7.75 4.98
CA GLU A 266 -21.19 6.83 3.92
C GLU A 266 -21.88 7.57 2.75
N PRO A 267 -21.76 7.07 1.50
CA PRO A 267 -22.23 7.78 0.31
C PRO A 267 -23.76 7.90 0.22
N GLY A 268 -24.50 7.24 1.11
CA GLY A 268 -25.95 7.29 1.18
C GLY A 268 -26.48 6.61 2.43
N HIS A 269 -27.81 6.63 2.57
CA HIS A 269 -28.53 5.94 3.63
C HIS A 269 -29.16 4.65 3.08
N GLY A 270 -29.46 3.69 3.95
CA GLY A 270 -30.18 2.48 3.59
C GLY A 270 -29.30 1.34 3.04
N PRO A 271 -29.90 0.29 2.45
CA PRO A 271 -29.23 -0.97 2.11
C PRO A 271 -28.01 -0.85 1.17
N GLY A 272 -28.00 0.14 0.28
CA GLY A 272 -26.87 0.43 -0.62
C GLY A 272 -25.89 1.49 -0.11
N GLY A 273 -26.05 1.99 1.12
CA GLY A 273 -25.32 3.12 1.67
C GLY A 273 -23.92 2.78 2.18
N PHE A 274 -23.10 2.06 1.41
CA PHE A 274 -21.70 1.78 1.76
C PHE A 274 -20.76 2.13 0.59
N GLN A 275 -19.48 2.28 0.90
CA GLN A 275 -18.45 2.77 -0.03
C GLN A 275 -18.42 2.06 -1.39
N ILE A 276 -18.23 2.86 -2.44
CA ILE A 276 -18.13 2.44 -3.84
C ILE A 276 -16.76 2.87 -4.36
N ASN A 277 -15.95 1.94 -4.90
CA ASN A 277 -14.68 2.31 -5.55
C ASN A 277 -14.93 3.10 -6.86
N LYS A 278 -15.59 2.46 -7.83
CA LYS A 278 -15.88 3.04 -9.16
C LYS A 278 -17.37 3.05 -9.44
N THR A 279 -17.90 4.17 -9.91
CA THR A 279 -19.30 4.26 -10.34
C THR A 279 -19.50 3.59 -11.71
N ALA A 280 -20.74 3.19 -12.03
CA ALA A 280 -21.13 2.66 -13.33
C ALA A 280 -20.85 3.67 -14.45
N ARG A 281 -21.12 4.95 -14.19
CA ARG A 281 -20.78 6.06 -15.08
C ARG A 281 -19.29 6.14 -15.37
N TYR A 282 -18.43 6.07 -14.34
CA TYR A 282 -16.97 6.08 -14.52
C TYR A 282 -16.50 4.87 -15.34
N ALA A 283 -17.10 3.70 -15.12
CA ALA A 283 -16.79 2.48 -15.85
C ALA A 283 -17.38 2.43 -17.28
N GLY A 284 -18.21 3.41 -17.66
CA GLY A 284 -18.84 3.50 -18.97
C GLY A 284 -19.91 2.43 -19.21
N ILE A 285 -20.62 2.01 -18.16
CA ILE A 285 -21.70 1.04 -18.24
C ILE A 285 -22.96 1.74 -18.73
N ASP A 286 -23.50 1.29 -19.86
CA ASP A 286 -24.77 1.78 -20.38
C ASP A 286 -25.94 1.05 -19.69
N PRO A 287 -26.91 1.77 -19.10
CA PRO A 287 -28.11 1.16 -18.53
C PRO A 287 -28.87 0.25 -19.51
N ALA A 288 -28.80 0.51 -20.82
CA ALA A 288 -29.42 -0.35 -21.82
C ALA A 288 -28.81 -1.75 -21.84
N GLU A 289 -27.49 -1.88 -21.63
CA GLU A 289 -26.75 -3.15 -21.60
C GLU A 289 -27.04 -3.99 -20.34
N THR A 290 -27.55 -3.36 -19.28
CA THR A 290 -27.89 -4.01 -18.01
C THR A 290 -29.39 -4.25 -17.84
N SER A 291 -30.20 -3.85 -18.81
CA SER A 291 -31.64 -4.11 -18.84
C SER A 291 -31.97 -5.60 -18.85
N GLU A 292 -33.14 -5.96 -18.34
CA GLU A 292 -33.60 -7.36 -18.26
C GLU A 292 -33.64 -8.04 -19.64
N ASP A 293 -34.03 -7.30 -20.67
CA ASP A 293 -34.15 -7.81 -22.04
C ASP A 293 -32.78 -8.01 -22.71
N ALA A 294 -31.82 -7.12 -22.46
CA ALA A 294 -30.51 -7.14 -23.12
C ALA A 294 -29.48 -8.01 -22.39
N TRP A 295 -29.42 -7.92 -21.05
CA TRP A 295 -28.33 -8.54 -20.31
C TRP A 295 -28.46 -10.06 -20.26
N ARG A 296 -27.38 -10.77 -20.58
CA ARG A 296 -27.26 -12.21 -20.43
C ARG A 296 -25.91 -12.54 -19.80
N LEU A 297 -25.92 -13.30 -18.71
CA LEU A 297 -24.73 -13.94 -18.19
C LEU A 297 -24.34 -15.07 -19.13
N VAL A 298 -23.12 -15.04 -19.64
CA VAL A 298 -22.56 -16.11 -20.46
C VAL A 298 -21.67 -17.00 -19.60
N LEU A 299 -22.08 -18.25 -19.40
CA LEU A 299 -21.30 -19.28 -18.72
C LEU A 299 -20.65 -20.18 -19.77
N THR A 300 -19.36 -20.43 -19.67
CA THR A 300 -18.63 -21.36 -20.53
C THR A 300 -17.89 -22.37 -19.67
N GLY A 301 -17.95 -23.65 -20.08
CA GLY A 301 -17.25 -24.74 -19.40
C GLY A 301 -17.23 -26.01 -20.24
N ARG A 302 -17.04 -27.16 -19.60
CA ARG A 302 -16.83 -28.47 -20.24
C ARG A 302 -17.96 -28.90 -21.18
N THR A 303 -19.21 -28.62 -20.84
CA THR A 303 -20.39 -29.03 -21.64
C THR A 303 -20.85 -27.97 -22.65
N GLY A 304 -20.10 -26.87 -22.78
CA GLY A 304 -20.37 -25.81 -23.76
C GLY A 304 -20.72 -24.47 -23.12
N THR A 305 -21.57 -23.70 -23.81
CA THR A 305 -21.95 -22.33 -23.40
C THR A 305 -23.43 -22.25 -23.03
N VAL A 306 -23.71 -21.72 -21.84
CA VAL A 306 -25.06 -21.43 -21.36
C VAL A 306 -25.24 -19.91 -21.26
N ARG A 307 -26.42 -19.41 -21.61
CA ARG A 307 -26.78 -17.98 -21.50
C ARG A 307 -27.99 -17.83 -20.59
N LEU A 308 -27.84 -17.08 -19.51
CA LEU A 308 -28.89 -16.89 -18.49
C LEU A 308 -29.27 -15.42 -18.40
N GLY A 309 -30.56 -15.12 -18.50
CA GLY A 309 -31.09 -13.80 -18.13
C GLY A 309 -31.17 -13.65 -16.61
N ARG A 310 -31.32 -12.41 -16.14
CA ARG A 310 -31.39 -12.11 -14.70
C ARG A 310 -32.57 -12.80 -14.01
N GLY A 311 -33.74 -12.82 -14.64
CA GLY A 311 -34.93 -13.53 -14.12
C GLY A 311 -34.69 -15.02 -13.89
N ARG A 312 -33.94 -15.70 -14.79
CA ARG A 312 -33.59 -17.12 -14.60
C ARG A 312 -32.67 -17.32 -13.40
N LEU A 313 -31.68 -16.43 -13.21
CA LEU A 313 -30.79 -16.48 -12.05
C LEU A 313 -31.53 -16.25 -10.73
N LEU A 314 -32.53 -15.36 -10.71
CA LEU A 314 -33.40 -15.16 -9.54
C LEU A 314 -34.26 -16.38 -9.21
N GLY A 315 -34.63 -17.17 -10.22
CA GLY A 315 -35.39 -18.42 -10.06
C GLY A 315 -34.53 -19.62 -9.66
N MET A 316 -33.20 -19.51 -9.66
CA MET A 316 -32.31 -20.54 -9.11
C MET A 316 -32.30 -20.49 -7.59
N GLU A 317 -31.78 -21.54 -6.94
CA GLU A 317 -31.56 -21.54 -5.49
C GLU A 317 -30.69 -20.34 -5.08
N GLN A 318 -31.19 -19.56 -4.13
CA GLN A 318 -30.54 -18.33 -3.66
C GLN A 318 -29.84 -18.59 -2.33
N HIS A 319 -28.59 -18.15 -2.23
CA HIS A 319 -27.77 -18.24 -1.04
C HIS A 319 -27.39 -16.85 -0.54
N SER A 320 -27.04 -16.77 0.74
CA SER A 320 -26.65 -15.52 1.37
C SER A 320 -25.35 -15.65 2.16
N ALA A 321 -24.57 -14.58 2.17
CA ALA A 321 -23.30 -14.50 2.89
C ALA A 321 -23.07 -13.08 3.43
N ALA A 322 -22.63 -12.99 4.69
CA ALA A 322 -22.17 -11.75 5.30
C ALA A 322 -20.68 -11.58 4.98
N LEU A 323 -20.33 -10.67 4.06
CA LEU A 323 -18.95 -10.49 3.60
C LEU A 323 -18.60 -9.00 3.42
N PRO A 324 -17.39 -8.57 3.84
CA PRO A 324 -16.95 -7.21 3.63
C PRO A 324 -16.44 -6.99 2.21
N ILE A 325 -16.40 -5.74 1.78
CA ILE A 325 -15.55 -5.31 0.68
C ILE A 325 -14.26 -4.76 1.29
N ALA A 326 -13.11 -5.26 0.85
CA ALA A 326 -11.81 -4.74 1.26
C ALA A 326 -11.02 -4.28 0.03
N CYS A 327 -10.84 -2.96 -0.10
CA CYS A 327 -10.16 -2.38 -1.23
C CYS A 327 -8.63 -2.45 -1.06
N VAL A 328 -7.91 -2.51 -2.18
CA VAL A 328 -6.45 -2.49 -2.23
C VAL A 328 -5.89 -1.10 -1.90
N GLU A 329 -6.70 -0.06 -2.03
CA GLU A 329 -6.40 1.28 -1.47
C GLU A 329 -6.52 1.29 0.05
N GLY A 330 -7.07 0.21 0.64
CA GLY A 330 -7.11 -0.20 2.04
C GLY A 330 -8.23 0.42 2.89
N TRP A 331 -9.25 1.00 2.27
CA TRP A 331 -10.55 1.15 2.92
C TRP A 331 -11.33 -0.16 2.82
N SER A 332 -12.23 -0.41 3.75
CA SER A 332 -13.07 -1.59 3.74
C SER A 332 -14.41 -1.35 4.40
N THR A 333 -15.41 -2.17 4.11
CA THR A 333 -16.70 -2.13 4.77
C THR A 333 -16.78 -3.12 5.95
N SER A 334 -17.77 -2.93 6.81
CA SER A 334 -18.36 -4.01 7.59
C SER A 334 -18.98 -5.07 6.67
N ASP A 335 -19.35 -6.20 7.25
CA ASP A 335 -19.91 -7.31 6.49
C ASP A 335 -21.29 -6.91 5.96
N GLN A 336 -21.44 -6.91 4.63
CA GLN A 336 -22.72 -6.66 3.96
C GLN A 336 -23.43 -7.99 3.69
N TRP A 337 -24.76 -7.98 3.70
CA TRP A 337 -25.56 -9.18 3.47
C TRP A 337 -25.82 -9.40 1.98
N TRP A 338 -24.95 -10.16 1.33
CA TRP A 338 -25.05 -10.47 -0.09
C TRP A 338 -26.00 -11.63 -0.33
N ARG A 339 -26.72 -11.60 -1.46
CA ARG A 339 -27.57 -12.71 -1.89
C ARG A 339 -27.48 -12.96 -3.39
N GLY A 340 -27.41 -14.22 -3.79
CA GLY A 340 -27.31 -14.64 -5.19
C GLY A 340 -27.07 -16.14 -5.35
N VAL A 341 -26.56 -16.54 -6.52
CA VAL A 341 -26.27 -17.95 -6.84
C VAL A 341 -24.81 -18.26 -6.49
N ARG A 342 -24.51 -19.45 -5.94
CA ARG A 342 -23.11 -19.80 -5.64
C ARG A 342 -22.32 -20.04 -6.93
N LEU A 343 -21.04 -19.69 -6.90
CA LEU A 343 -20.17 -19.88 -8.07
C LEU A 343 -20.05 -21.35 -8.47
N ARG A 344 -19.98 -22.27 -7.50
CA ARG A 344 -19.98 -23.72 -7.75
C ARG A 344 -21.25 -24.22 -8.45
N ASP A 345 -22.42 -23.67 -8.13
CA ASP A 345 -23.68 -24.10 -8.74
C ASP A 345 -23.75 -23.61 -10.19
N LEU A 346 -23.16 -22.44 -10.50
CA LEU A 346 -22.98 -21.97 -11.87
C LEU A 346 -21.97 -22.82 -12.64
N ALA A 347 -20.92 -23.32 -12.00
CA ALA A 347 -19.95 -24.25 -12.60
C ALA A 347 -20.63 -25.59 -12.97
N ALA A 348 -21.52 -26.09 -12.11
CA ALA A 348 -22.29 -27.32 -12.36
C ALA A 348 -23.13 -27.23 -13.63
N LEU A 349 -23.73 -26.06 -13.94
CA LEU A 349 -24.50 -25.86 -15.18
C LEU A 349 -23.70 -26.05 -16.47
N VAL A 350 -22.36 -25.92 -16.39
CA VAL A 350 -21.45 -26.11 -17.52
C VAL A 350 -20.54 -27.33 -17.34
N GLY A 351 -20.99 -28.28 -16.51
CA GLY A 351 -20.42 -29.62 -16.42
C GLY A 351 -19.38 -29.82 -15.34
N PHE A 352 -19.37 -29.03 -14.26
CA PHE A 352 -18.50 -29.21 -13.09
C PHE A 352 -19.31 -29.40 -11.81
N GLU A 353 -19.91 -30.57 -11.63
CA GLU A 353 -20.87 -30.85 -10.53
C GLU A 353 -20.20 -30.94 -9.15
N ASP A 354 -19.09 -31.68 -9.04
CA ASP A 354 -18.45 -31.96 -7.74
C ASP A 354 -17.15 -31.16 -7.50
N ASP A 355 -16.42 -30.85 -8.57
CA ASP A 355 -15.10 -30.22 -8.51
C ASP A 355 -15.05 -28.98 -9.41
N PRO A 356 -15.47 -27.80 -8.89
CA PRO A 356 -15.47 -26.58 -9.68
C PRO A 356 -14.03 -26.08 -9.89
N PRO A 357 -13.60 -25.86 -11.14
CA PRO A 357 -12.25 -25.41 -11.44
C PRO A 357 -12.07 -23.91 -11.16
N ASP A 358 -10.88 -23.40 -11.48
CA ASP A 358 -10.63 -21.96 -11.60
C ASP A 358 -11.65 -21.31 -12.56
N VAL A 359 -11.94 -20.02 -12.34
CA VAL A 359 -12.87 -19.26 -13.21
C VAL A 359 -12.29 -17.93 -13.61
N PHE A 360 -12.40 -17.63 -14.91
CA PHE A 360 -12.13 -16.31 -15.47
C PHE A 360 -13.43 -15.52 -15.60
N VAL A 361 -13.47 -14.32 -15.01
CA VAL A 361 -14.66 -13.46 -14.95
C VAL A 361 -14.43 -12.19 -15.78
N GLU A 362 -15.40 -11.81 -16.60
CA GLU A 362 -15.37 -10.61 -17.43
C GLU A 362 -16.54 -9.68 -17.10
N SER A 363 -16.25 -8.39 -17.02
CA SER A 363 -17.20 -7.30 -16.81
C SER A 363 -17.64 -6.67 -18.14
N LEU A 364 -18.81 -6.05 -18.15
CA LEU A 364 -19.23 -5.11 -19.20
C LEU A 364 -18.37 -3.84 -19.28
N GLN A 365 -17.53 -3.57 -18.28
CA GLN A 365 -16.67 -2.40 -18.23
C GLN A 365 -15.76 -2.29 -19.47
N ARG A 366 -15.86 -1.17 -20.20
CA ARG A 366 -15.23 -0.98 -21.51
C ARG A 366 -13.71 -0.73 -21.46
N ARG A 367 -13.21 -0.14 -20.37
CA ARG A 367 -11.81 0.27 -20.22
C ARG A 367 -11.29 0.02 -18.81
N GLY A 368 -9.97 -0.16 -18.67
CA GLY A 368 -9.28 -0.27 -17.38
C GLY A 368 -8.77 -1.68 -17.05
N ALA A 369 -7.78 -1.73 -16.16
CA ALA A 369 -7.00 -2.93 -15.86
C ALA A 369 -7.73 -4.02 -15.03
N PHE A 370 -8.92 -3.70 -14.49
CA PHE A 370 -9.73 -4.56 -13.63
C PHE A 370 -11.11 -4.87 -14.23
N ARG A 371 -11.20 -4.87 -15.57
CA ARG A 371 -12.43 -5.29 -16.30
C ARG A 371 -12.64 -6.81 -16.28
N SER A 372 -11.66 -7.56 -15.82
CA SER A 372 -11.67 -9.00 -15.71
C SER A 372 -10.75 -9.43 -14.57
N GLY A 373 -10.97 -10.64 -14.06
CA GLY A 373 -10.20 -11.23 -12.98
C GLY A 373 -10.38 -12.75 -12.95
N ALA A 374 -9.39 -13.45 -12.43
CA ALA A 374 -9.45 -14.89 -12.22
C ALA A 374 -9.58 -15.24 -10.73
N LEU A 375 -10.34 -16.29 -10.43
CA LEU A 375 -10.47 -16.87 -9.09
C LEU A 375 -10.02 -18.33 -9.13
N ARG A 376 -9.35 -18.79 -8.06
CA ARG A 376 -8.96 -20.19 -7.94
C ARG A 376 -10.15 -21.09 -7.60
N ALA A 377 -10.03 -22.38 -7.89
CA ALA A 377 -10.99 -23.43 -7.58
C ALA A 377 -11.44 -23.40 -6.11
N ASN A 378 -10.52 -23.20 -5.15
CA ASN A 378 -10.89 -23.11 -3.73
C ASN A 378 -11.81 -21.90 -3.43
N GLN A 379 -11.63 -20.79 -4.16
CA GLN A 379 -12.50 -19.62 -4.06
C GLN A 379 -13.85 -19.86 -4.73
N VAL A 380 -13.89 -20.60 -5.85
CA VAL A 380 -15.14 -20.98 -6.54
C VAL A 380 -15.96 -21.97 -5.72
N ALA A 381 -15.30 -22.94 -5.08
CA ALA A 381 -15.91 -24.00 -4.27
C ALA A 381 -16.49 -23.50 -2.95
N ASP A 382 -16.01 -22.36 -2.42
CA ASP A 382 -16.44 -21.84 -1.13
C ASP A 382 -17.95 -21.56 -1.12
N PRO A 383 -18.72 -22.08 -0.14
CA PRO A 383 -20.17 -21.93 -0.10
C PRO A 383 -20.67 -20.49 0.08
N ARG A 384 -19.76 -19.56 0.43
CA ARG A 384 -20.03 -18.11 0.57
C ARG A 384 -19.66 -17.32 -0.69
N SER A 385 -19.05 -17.93 -1.69
CA SER A 385 -18.73 -17.28 -2.96
C SER A 385 -19.96 -17.22 -3.85
N LEU A 386 -20.38 -16.01 -4.19
CA LEU A 386 -21.65 -15.73 -4.86
C LEU A 386 -21.44 -14.91 -6.14
N LEU A 387 -22.25 -15.22 -7.16
CA LEU A 387 -22.71 -14.21 -8.10
C LEU A 387 -23.91 -13.50 -7.45
N ALA A 388 -23.63 -12.43 -6.74
CA ALA A 388 -24.63 -11.65 -6.02
C ALA A 388 -25.53 -10.86 -6.99
N LEU A 389 -26.84 -10.86 -6.67
CA LEU A 389 -27.90 -10.16 -7.41
C LEU A 389 -28.57 -9.08 -6.55
N SER A 390 -28.42 -9.17 -5.23
CA SER A 390 -28.91 -8.22 -4.22
C SER A 390 -27.94 -8.10 -3.04
N VAL A 391 -28.06 -7.00 -2.30
CA VAL A 391 -27.31 -6.71 -1.09
C VAL A 391 -28.23 -6.03 -0.07
N ASN A 392 -28.12 -6.44 1.19
CA ASN A 392 -28.87 -5.86 2.32
C ASN A 392 -30.40 -5.81 2.09
N GLY A 393 -30.94 -6.78 1.35
CA GLY A 393 -32.38 -6.91 1.07
C GLY A 393 -32.86 -6.21 -0.21
N GLU A 394 -32.00 -5.47 -0.90
CA GLU A 394 -32.36 -4.74 -2.12
C GLU A 394 -31.58 -5.24 -3.34
N ALA A 395 -32.15 -5.07 -4.53
CA ALA A 395 -31.42 -5.31 -5.77
C ALA A 395 -30.15 -4.44 -5.82
N LEU A 396 -29.08 -4.95 -6.42
CA LEU A 396 -27.87 -4.16 -6.60
C LEU A 396 -28.21 -2.85 -7.33
N SER A 397 -27.67 -1.73 -6.84
CA SER A 397 -27.66 -0.48 -7.57
C SER A 397 -26.71 -0.57 -8.77
N ALA A 398 -26.84 0.35 -9.72
CA ALA A 398 -25.90 0.45 -10.84
C ALA A 398 -24.45 0.50 -10.36
N ASP A 399 -24.17 1.33 -9.35
CA ASP A 399 -22.81 1.50 -8.82
C ASP A 399 -22.31 0.30 -7.99
N HIS A 400 -23.20 -0.46 -7.37
CA HIS A 400 -22.85 -1.71 -6.70
C HIS A 400 -22.72 -2.91 -7.63
N GLY A 401 -23.00 -2.75 -8.93
CA GLY A 401 -22.71 -3.75 -9.95
C GLY A 401 -23.94 -4.41 -10.55
N HIS A 402 -25.12 -3.78 -10.50
CA HIS A 402 -26.30 -4.25 -11.24
C HIS A 402 -25.95 -4.60 -12.70
N PRO A 403 -26.33 -5.76 -13.24
CA PRO A 403 -27.34 -6.68 -12.70
C PRO A 403 -26.79 -7.79 -11.80
N ALA A 404 -25.48 -8.02 -11.79
CA ALA A 404 -24.80 -9.06 -11.04
C ALA A 404 -23.33 -8.71 -10.76
N ARG A 405 -22.82 -9.14 -9.60
CA ARG A 405 -21.41 -8.99 -9.22
C ARG A 405 -20.86 -10.25 -8.57
N ILE A 406 -19.56 -10.44 -8.63
CA ILE A 406 -18.83 -11.43 -7.83
C ILE A 406 -18.65 -10.91 -6.40
N ILE A 407 -18.83 -11.80 -5.44
CA ILE A 407 -18.45 -11.63 -4.03
C ILE A 407 -17.79 -12.92 -3.55
N VAL A 408 -16.55 -12.83 -3.05
CA VAL A 408 -15.74 -13.94 -2.56
C VAL A 408 -15.13 -13.58 -1.20
N PRO A 409 -15.11 -14.49 -0.22
CA PRO A 409 -14.51 -14.25 1.09
C PRO A 409 -12.99 -14.04 1.00
N ALA A 410 -12.46 -13.23 1.92
CA ALA A 410 -11.04 -12.93 2.07
C ALA A 410 -10.34 -12.43 0.78
N ALA A 411 -11.07 -11.94 -0.22
CA ALA A 411 -10.49 -11.52 -1.49
C ALA A 411 -10.28 -9.98 -1.55
N PRO A 412 -9.25 -9.51 -2.28
CA PRO A 412 -9.16 -8.12 -2.68
C PRO A 412 -10.40 -7.68 -3.46
N GLY A 413 -10.88 -6.46 -3.20
CA GLY A 413 -12.08 -5.91 -3.85
C GLY A 413 -12.03 -5.87 -5.37
N VAL A 414 -10.82 -5.87 -5.96
CA VAL A 414 -10.63 -5.97 -7.42
C VAL A 414 -11.05 -7.31 -8.01
N LEU A 415 -11.08 -8.39 -7.22
CA LEU A 415 -11.56 -9.72 -7.64
C LEU A 415 -13.09 -9.86 -7.47
N ASN A 416 -13.74 -8.93 -6.76
CA ASN A 416 -15.19 -8.85 -6.61
C ASN A 416 -15.81 -8.09 -7.80
N THR A 417 -15.58 -8.59 -9.00
CA THR A 417 -15.93 -7.98 -10.30
C THR A 417 -17.40 -7.57 -10.36
N LYS A 418 -17.65 -6.34 -10.81
CA LYS A 418 -19.00 -5.76 -10.99
C LYS A 418 -19.45 -5.85 -12.44
N TRP A 419 -20.75 -5.76 -12.68
CA TRP A 419 -21.35 -5.77 -14.03
C TRP A 419 -20.91 -7.01 -14.82
N VAL A 420 -21.00 -8.18 -14.19
CA VAL A 420 -20.49 -9.44 -14.75
C VAL A 420 -21.22 -9.76 -16.05
N ALA A 421 -20.47 -10.07 -17.10
CA ALA A 421 -20.97 -10.43 -18.42
C ALA A 421 -20.70 -11.90 -18.76
N ARG A 422 -19.51 -12.39 -18.41
CA ARG A 422 -19.07 -13.75 -18.74
C ARG A 422 -18.30 -14.39 -17.60
N MET A 423 -18.49 -15.69 -17.44
CA MET A 423 -17.67 -16.56 -16.59
C MET A 423 -17.23 -17.77 -17.41
N THR A 424 -15.93 -18.04 -17.43
CA THR A 424 -15.33 -19.19 -18.11
C THR A 424 -14.68 -20.07 -17.06
N PHE A 425 -15.25 -21.25 -16.84
CA PHE A 425 -14.77 -22.23 -15.87
C PHE A 425 -13.82 -23.22 -16.52
N GLY A 426 -12.68 -23.46 -15.88
CA GLY A 426 -11.64 -24.38 -16.38
C GLY A 426 -10.68 -23.69 -17.35
N ASP A 427 -10.02 -24.52 -18.16
CA ASP A 427 -8.88 -24.08 -18.97
C ASP A 427 -9.25 -22.97 -19.95
N ARG A 428 -8.40 -21.94 -19.92
CA ARG A 428 -8.17 -21.04 -21.03
C ARG A 428 -6.78 -21.26 -21.59
#